data_AF-A0A653N3X5-F1
#
_entry.id   AF-A0A653N3X5-F1
#
_cell.length_a   1.000
_cell.length_b   1.000
_cell.length_c   1.000
_cell.angle_alpha   90.00
_cell.angle_beta   90.00
_cell.angle_gamma   90.00
#
_symmetry.space_group_name_H-M   'P 1'
#
loop_
_entity.id
_entity.type
_entity.pdbx_description
1 polymer ?
#
loop_
_entity_poly.entity_id
_entity_poly.type
_entity_poly.pdbx_seq_one_letter_code
_entity_poly.pdbx_strand_id
1 'polypeptide(L)'
;MKQSSEGKAQRRFPYGIGSSAVWQLDAARKLTLFVVDASMPLYNVVIGELRFFATTDQVMAYVERLEAAPDEPARRPTWTWVFETGFEKSVDGSPNKRWRLQEA
;
A
#
# COMPACT_ATOMS: atom_id res chain seq x y z
N MET A 1 -2.20 -35.61 17.76
CA MET A 1 -2.48 -34.17 17.59
C MET A 1 -1.87 -33.73 16.27
N LYS A 2 -2.69 -33.43 15.25
CA LYS A 2 -2.18 -32.88 13.99
C LYS A 2 -2.02 -31.38 14.20
N GLN A 3 -0.78 -30.90 14.18
CA GLN A 3 -0.50 -29.47 14.03
C GLN A 3 -0.99 -29.07 12.65
N SER A 4 -2.15 -28.41 12.60
CA SER A 4 -2.59 -27.69 11.43
C SER A 4 -1.64 -26.51 11.27
N SER A 5 -0.62 -26.68 10.44
CA SER A 5 0.09 -25.56 9.84
C SER A 5 -0.93 -24.83 8.97
N GLU A 6 -1.71 -23.92 9.55
CA GLU A 6 -2.48 -22.94 8.79
C GLU A 6 -1.46 -22.22 7.92
N GLY A 7 -1.41 -22.62 6.65
CA GLY A 7 -0.50 -22.04 5.69
C GLY A 7 -0.75 -20.54 5.69
N LYS A 8 0.29 -19.73 5.99
CA LYS A 8 0.26 -18.29 5.69
C LYS A 8 -0.20 -18.18 4.24
N ALA A 9 -1.45 -17.78 4.03
CA ALA A 9 -2.00 -17.61 2.70
C ALA A 9 -1.02 -16.72 1.94
N GLN A 10 -0.54 -17.18 0.80
CA GLN A 10 0.47 -16.49 0.02
C GLN A 10 -0.01 -15.05 -0.22
N ARG A 11 0.73 -14.06 0.32
CA ARG A 11 0.40 -12.63 0.18
C ARG A 11 0.57 -12.25 -1.28
N ARG A 12 -0.51 -12.33 -2.04
CA ARG A 12 -0.55 -11.94 -3.46
C ARG A 12 -1.00 -10.49 -3.55
N PHE A 13 -0.26 -9.72 -4.33
CA PHE A 13 -0.66 -8.38 -4.70
C PHE A 13 -1.76 -8.43 -5.76
N PRO A 14 -2.77 -7.56 -5.68
CA PRO A 14 -3.78 -7.45 -6.72
C PRO A 14 -3.16 -6.85 -7.97
N TYR A 15 -3.57 -7.33 -9.14
CA TYR A 15 -3.14 -6.81 -10.43
C TYR A 15 -4.31 -6.12 -11.14
N GLY A 16 -4.07 -4.93 -11.68
CA GLY A 16 -5.05 -4.15 -12.42
C GLY A 16 -5.95 -3.26 -11.55
N ILE A 17 -6.33 -2.10 -12.11
CA ILE A 17 -7.20 -1.12 -11.45
C ILE A 17 -8.58 -1.76 -11.16
N GLY A 18 -9.12 -1.50 -9.97
CA GLY A 18 -10.38 -2.08 -9.50
C GLY A 18 -10.22 -3.44 -8.80
N SER A 19 -9.05 -4.07 -8.89
CA SER A 19 -8.71 -5.26 -8.12
C SER A 19 -8.32 -4.89 -6.68
N SER A 20 -8.59 -5.82 -5.75
CA SER A 20 -8.16 -5.69 -4.35
C SER A 20 -7.64 -7.00 -3.79
N ALA A 21 -6.76 -6.92 -2.79
CA ALA A 21 -6.31 -8.06 -1.99
C ALA A 21 -6.53 -7.77 -0.51
N VAL A 22 -6.83 -8.83 0.25
CA VAL A 22 -6.99 -8.77 1.70
C VAL A 22 -5.97 -9.68 2.34
N TRP A 23 -5.17 -9.13 3.24
CA TRP A 23 -4.18 -9.88 4.01
C TRP A 23 -4.55 -9.86 5.48
N GLN A 24 -4.56 -11.05 6.08
CA GLN A 24 -4.59 -11.18 7.53
C GLN A 24 -3.15 -11.03 8.04
N LEU A 25 -2.93 -10.02 8.88
CA LEU A 25 -1.68 -9.79 9.59
C LEU A 25 -1.80 -10.31 11.03
N ASP A 26 -0.67 -10.37 11.72
CA ASP A 26 -0.60 -10.73 13.13
C ASP A 26 -1.41 -9.75 14.00
N ALA A 27 -1.73 -10.16 15.23
CA ALA A 27 -2.56 -9.41 16.18
C ALA A 27 -3.97 -9.09 15.63
N ALA A 28 -4.57 -10.00 14.86
CA ALA A 28 -5.90 -9.88 14.25
C ALA A 28 -6.08 -8.65 13.34
N ARG A 29 -5.00 -8.03 12.86
CA ARG A 29 -5.03 -6.86 11.98
C ARG A 29 -5.36 -7.28 10.55
N LYS A 30 -6.29 -6.58 9.92
CA LYS A 30 -6.67 -6.79 8.51
C LYS A 30 -6.12 -5.65 7.67
N LEU A 31 -5.31 -6.00 6.67
CA LEU A 31 -4.80 -5.07 5.67
C LEU A 31 -5.52 -5.30 4.35
N THR A 32 -6.01 -4.24 3.71
CA THR A 32 -6.63 -4.29 2.39
C THR A 32 -5.84 -3.41 1.42
N LEU A 33 -5.51 -3.97 0.25
CA LEU A 33 -4.81 -3.29 -0.84
C LEU A 33 -5.79 -3.06 -1.98
N PHE A 34 -5.87 -1.83 -2.48
CA PHE A 34 -6.57 -1.51 -3.73
C PHE A 34 -5.58 -0.93 -4.73
N VAL A 35 -5.59 -1.42 -5.98
CA VAL A 35 -4.71 -0.88 -7.02
C VAL A 35 -5.17 0.54 -7.38
N VAL A 36 -4.24 1.50 -7.30
CA VAL A 36 -4.45 2.91 -7.68
C VAL A 36 -3.88 3.18 -9.07
N ASP A 37 -2.66 2.72 -9.31
CA ASP A 37 -1.98 2.83 -10.58
C ASP A 37 -1.26 1.51 -10.86
N ALA A 38 -1.51 0.92 -12.04
CA ALA A 38 -0.89 -0.35 -12.43
C ALA A 38 0.41 -0.15 -13.23
N SER A 39 0.63 1.04 -13.81
CA SER A 39 1.85 1.40 -14.53
C SER A 39 3.02 1.63 -13.58
N MET A 40 2.69 2.16 -12.40
CA MET A 40 3.55 2.26 -11.24
C MET A 40 2.80 1.58 -10.12
N PRO A 41 3.07 0.29 -9.78
CA PRO A 41 2.26 -0.51 -8.87
C PRO A 41 2.15 0.15 -7.49
N LEU A 42 1.13 0.99 -7.38
CA LEU A 42 0.83 1.89 -6.29
C LEU A 42 -0.54 1.48 -5.76
N TYR A 43 -0.58 1.30 -4.46
CA TYR A 43 -1.75 0.76 -3.78
C TYR A 43 -2.26 1.76 -2.77
N ASN A 44 -3.57 1.78 -2.62
CA ASN A 44 -4.25 2.35 -1.48
C ASN A 44 -4.30 1.28 -0.39
N VAL A 45 -3.51 1.48 0.66
CA VAL A 45 -3.38 0.57 1.79
C VAL A 45 -4.34 1.01 2.88
N VAL A 46 -5.18 0.08 3.34
CA VAL A 46 -6.16 0.32 4.42
C VAL A 46 -5.91 -0.67 5.56
N ILE A 47 -5.71 -0.17 6.77
CA ILE A 47 -5.58 -0.97 8.00
C ILE A 47 -6.33 -0.26 9.14
N GLY A 48 -7.46 -0.85 9.55
CA GLY A 48 -8.41 -0.15 10.44
C GLY A 48 -8.88 1.17 9.81
N GLU A 49 -8.69 2.27 10.52
CA GLU A 49 -9.00 3.63 10.04
C GLU A 49 -7.84 4.28 9.27
N LEU A 50 -6.64 3.68 9.29
CA LEU A 50 -5.48 4.23 8.62
C LEU A 50 -5.53 3.95 7.12
N ARG A 51 -5.30 5.00 6.34
CA ARG A 51 -5.24 4.97 4.87
C ARG A 51 -4.02 5.72 4.35
N PHE A 52 -3.26 5.10 3.45
CA PHE A 52 -2.12 5.73 2.79
C PHE A 52 -1.81 5.06 1.46
N PHE A 53 -1.02 5.73 0.63
CA PHE A 53 -0.53 5.17 -0.62
C PHE A 53 0.86 4.58 -0.43
N ALA A 54 1.12 3.44 -1.08
CA ALA A 54 2.41 2.77 -1.01
C ALA A 54 2.67 1.94 -2.27
N THR A 55 3.94 1.82 -2.66
CA THR A 55 4.38 0.85 -3.66
C THR A 55 4.45 -0.56 -3.07
N THR A 56 4.67 -1.58 -3.90
CA THR A 56 4.91 -2.97 -3.46
C THR A 56 5.95 -3.05 -2.33
N ASP A 57 7.10 -2.41 -2.51
CA ASP A 57 8.21 -2.46 -1.54
C ASP A 57 7.84 -1.76 -0.23
N GLN A 58 7.18 -0.60 -0.31
CA GLN A 58 6.70 0.14 0.86
C GLN A 58 5.64 -0.64 1.65
N VAL A 59 4.74 -1.36 0.95
CA VAL A 59 3.77 -2.27 1.61
C VAL A 59 4.50 -3.38 2.35
N MET A 60 5.47 -4.04 1.72
CA MET A 60 6.20 -5.15 2.33
C MET A 60 6.99 -4.69 3.55
N ALA A 61 7.75 -3.60 3.44
CA ALA A 61 8.51 -3.04 4.56
C ALA A 61 7.59 -2.60 5.73
N TYR A 62 6.44 -2.02 5.42
CA TYR A 62 5.47 -1.61 6.43
C TYR A 62 4.88 -2.83 7.17
N VAL A 63 4.52 -3.88 6.43
CA VAL A 63 4.00 -5.13 7.01
C VAL A 63 5.05 -5.83 7.85
N GLU A 64 6.28 -5.94 7.36
CA GLU A 64 7.40 -6.55 8.11
C GLU A 64 7.63 -5.85 9.45
N ARG A 65 7.65 -4.51 9.45
CA ARG A 65 7.75 -3.71 10.69
C ARG A 65 6.60 -3.99 11.67
N LEU A 66 5.37 -4.06 11.17
CA LEU A 66 4.20 -4.34 12.01
C LEU A 66 4.21 -5.77 12.58
N GLU A 67 4.73 -6.74 11.84
CA GLU A 67 4.83 -8.13 12.29
C GLU A 67 5.97 -8.32 13.28
N ALA A 68 7.07 -7.57 13.14
CA ALA A 68 8.16 -7.55 14.10
C ALA A 68 7.74 -6.94 15.47
N ALA A 69 6.72 -6.07 15.50
CA ALA A 69 6.20 -5.45 16.71
C ALA A 69 4.66 -5.60 16.83
N PRO A 70 4.15 -6.77 17.26
CA PRO A 70 2.71 -7.04 17.32
C PRO A 70 1.93 -6.09 18.24
N ASP A 71 2.57 -5.61 19.31
CA ASP A 71 1.97 -4.70 20.29
C ASP A 71 1.99 -3.23 19.83
N GLU A 72 2.72 -2.90 18.75
CA GLU A 72 2.76 -1.55 18.24
C GLU A 72 1.51 -1.26 17.39
N PRO A 73 0.79 -0.14 17.65
CA PRO A 73 -0.32 0.26 16.80
C PRO A 73 0.16 0.61 15.39
N ALA A 74 -0.70 0.37 14.40
CA ALA A 74 -0.47 0.86 13.06
C ALA A 74 -0.41 2.40 13.05
N ARG A 75 0.67 2.95 12.50
CA ARG A 75 0.91 4.39 12.42
C ARG A 75 1.06 4.81 10.97
N ARG A 76 0.74 6.07 10.67
CA ARG A 76 0.94 6.63 9.34
C ARG A 76 2.43 6.58 8.97
N PRO A 77 2.79 6.19 7.73
CA PRO A 77 4.18 6.24 7.28
C PRO A 77 4.71 7.68 7.22
N THR A 78 6.03 7.82 7.17
CA THR A 78 6.74 9.11 7.03
C THR A 78 6.74 9.65 5.60
N TRP A 79 6.18 8.91 4.65
CA TRP A 79 6.06 9.33 3.26
C TRP A 79 4.61 9.57 2.87
N THR A 80 4.42 10.36 1.82
CA THR A 80 3.13 10.58 1.17
C THR A 80 3.31 10.58 -0.35
N TRP A 81 2.46 9.84 -1.05
CA TRP A 81 2.34 9.96 -2.51
C TRP A 81 1.30 11.02 -2.86
N VAL A 82 1.69 11.96 -3.70
CA VAL A 82 0.83 13.03 -4.22
C VAL A 82 0.71 12.84 -5.72
N PHE A 83 -0.51 12.92 -6.24
CA PHE A 83 -0.73 12.95 -7.69
C PHE A 83 -0.59 14.39 -8.17
N GLU A 84 0.53 14.71 -8.81
CA GLU A 84 0.73 16.00 -9.45
C GLU A 84 -0.18 16.03 -10.69
N THR A 85 -1.18 16.90 -10.68
CA THR A 85 -1.97 17.21 -11.86
C THR A 85 -1.57 18.59 -12.35
N GLY A 86 -0.69 18.63 -13.36
CA GLY A 86 -0.46 19.87 -14.10
C GLY A 86 -1.76 20.31 -14.78
N PHE A 87 -2.07 21.60 -14.75
CA PHE A 87 -3.14 22.17 -15.58
C PHE A 87 -2.87 21.80 -17.05
N GLU A 88 -3.92 21.48 -17.81
CA GLU A 88 -3.89 21.00 -19.21
C GLU A 88 -3.16 21.92 -20.22
N LYS A 89 -2.62 23.06 -19.78
CA LYS A 89 -1.83 23.99 -20.61
C LYS A 89 -0.66 24.57 -19.82
N SER A 90 0.37 23.76 -19.56
CA SER A 90 1.72 24.35 -19.42
C SER A 90 2.18 24.84 -20.80
N VAL A 91 2.65 26.08 -20.87
CA VAL A 91 3.20 26.71 -22.09
C VAL A 91 4.40 25.94 -22.65
N ASP A 92 5.00 25.05 -21.85
CA ASP A 92 6.15 24.21 -22.19
C ASP A 92 5.82 22.81 -22.75
N GLY A 93 4.53 22.43 -22.83
CA GLY A 93 4.11 21.14 -23.40
C GLY A 93 4.43 19.89 -22.58
N SER A 94 4.83 20.00 -21.30
CA SER A 94 5.18 18.83 -20.50
C SER A 94 3.95 18.08 -19.94
N PRO A 95 3.81 16.77 -20.18
CA PRO A 95 2.67 15.97 -19.71
C PRO A 95 2.84 15.56 -18.24
N ASN A 96 2.67 16.46 -17.29
CA ASN A 96 3.04 16.17 -15.91
C ASN A 96 1.86 15.70 -15.05
N LYS A 97 1.11 14.68 -15.51
CA LYS A 97 0.23 13.88 -14.64
C LYS A 97 1.04 12.70 -14.11
N ARG A 98 1.60 12.81 -12.90
CA ARG A 98 2.45 11.76 -12.32
C ARG A 98 2.31 11.68 -10.81
N TRP A 99 2.56 10.49 -10.29
CA TRP A 99 2.76 10.28 -8.86
C TRP A 99 4.14 10.79 -8.44
N ARG A 100 4.18 11.52 -7.33
CA ARG A 100 5.43 11.99 -6.71
C ARG A 100 5.46 11.59 -5.24
N LEU A 101 6.60 11.06 -4.83
CA LEU A 101 6.89 10.79 -3.42
C LEU A 101 7.31 12.10 -2.74
N GLN A 102 6.70 12.39 -1.60
CA GLN A 102 7.11 13.42 -0.67
C GLN A 102 7.46 12.73 0.65
N GLU A 103 8.67 12.96 1.14
CA GLU A 103 9.12 12.51 2.46
C GLU A 103 8.91 13.65 3.46
N ALA A 104 8.44 13.32 4.66
CA ALA A 104 8.22 14.26 5.75
C ALA A 104 9.49 14.52 6.56
#